data_AF-A0A524P6Q4-F1
#
_entry.id   AF-A0A524P6Q4-F1
#
_cell.length_a   1.000
_cell.length_b   1.000
_cell.length_c   1.000
_cell.angle_alpha   90.00
_cell.angle_beta   90.00
_cell.angle_gamma   90.00
#
_symmetry.space_group_name_H-M   'P 1'
#
loop_
_entity.id
_entity.type
_entity.pdbx_description
1 polymer ?
#
loop_
_entity_poly.entity_id
_entity_poly.type
_entity_poly.pdbx_seq_one_letter_code
_entity_poly.pdbx_strand_id
1 'polypeptide(L)'
;PKGAAILIEPETFTIPVIHDRTKIRKGKRISAMAAEGEYEIVLRLKNAGESTLTNVELRDVVPDNFEYGEESMETSSVDSLEGKDMLVWVIEELGAGETIEVTYKITGTGEDYKASEAQLSV
;
A
#
# COMPACT_ATOMS: atom_id res chain seq x y z
N PRO A 1 -14.69 -56.99 -40.25
CA PRO A 1 -13.95 -57.02 -38.95
C PRO A 1 -14.19 -55.67 -38.26
N LYS A 2 -14.93 -55.66 -37.15
CA LYS A 2 -15.32 -54.42 -36.46
C LYS A 2 -14.09 -53.83 -35.76
N GLY A 3 -13.74 -52.59 -36.11
CA GLY A 3 -12.66 -51.85 -35.48
C GLY A 3 -12.90 -51.69 -33.98
N ALA A 4 -11.86 -51.93 -33.18
CA ALA A 4 -11.91 -51.71 -31.75
C ALA A 4 -12.11 -50.22 -31.47
N ALA A 5 -13.04 -49.88 -30.58
CA ALA A 5 -13.23 -48.52 -30.10
C ALA A 5 -12.01 -48.13 -29.25
N ILE A 6 -11.38 -47.00 -29.57
CA ILE A 6 -10.30 -46.42 -28.78
C ILE A 6 -10.94 -45.87 -27.51
N LEU A 7 -10.72 -46.53 -26.37
CA LEU A 7 -11.06 -46.01 -25.05
C LEU A 7 -10.00 -44.97 -24.69
N ILE A 8 -10.36 -43.70 -24.85
CA ILE A 8 -9.54 -42.58 -24.39
C ILE A 8 -9.92 -42.38 -22.92
N GLU A 9 -9.09 -42.91 -22.01
CA GLU A 9 -9.20 -42.56 -20.59
C GLU A 9 -8.78 -41.09 -20.46
N PRO A 10 -9.66 -40.18 -20.01
CA PRO A 10 -9.26 -38.79 -19.86
C PRO A 10 -8.24 -38.71 -18.72
N GLU A 11 -6.98 -38.47 -19.05
CA GLU A 11 -5.96 -38.13 -18.07
C GLU A 11 -6.39 -36.82 -17.41
N THR A 12 -6.94 -36.90 -16.19
CA THR A 12 -7.32 -35.70 -15.45
C THR A 12 -6.07 -35.01 -14.96
N PHE A 13 -5.51 -34.12 -15.79
CA PHE A 13 -4.50 -33.17 -15.36
C PHE A 13 -5.14 -32.24 -14.31
N THR A 14 -4.92 -32.56 -13.04
CA THR A 14 -5.31 -31.68 -11.93
C THR A 14 -4.24 -30.61 -11.84
N ILE A 15 -4.49 -29.44 -12.42
CA ILE A 15 -3.68 -28.26 -12.14
C ILE A 15 -3.97 -27.90 -10.68
N PRO A 16 -3.00 -27.98 -9.74
CA PRO A 16 -3.26 -27.54 -8.38
C PRO A 16 -3.51 -26.03 -8.43
N VAL A 17 -4.75 -25.62 -8.14
CA VAL A 17 -5.07 -24.21 -7.90
C VAL A 17 -4.43 -23.85 -6.56
N ILE A 18 -3.17 -23.41 -6.59
CA ILE A 18 -2.52 -22.79 -5.44
C ILE A 18 -3.15 -21.40 -5.32
N HIS A 19 -4.07 -21.23 -4.38
CA HIS A 19 -4.46 -19.88 -3.94
C HIS A 19 -3.29 -19.31 -3.14
N ASP A 20 -2.38 -18.59 -3.81
CA ASP A 20 -1.44 -17.69 -3.13
C ASP A 20 -2.26 -16.51 -2.58
N ARG A 21 -2.81 -16.69 -1.38
CA ARG A 21 -3.58 -15.65 -0.70
C ARG A 21 -2.57 -14.63 -0.17
N THR A 22 -2.21 -13.66 -0.99
CA THR A 22 -1.38 -12.51 -0.63
C THR A 22 -2.10 -11.70 0.48
N LYS A 23 -1.90 -12.10 1.73
CA LYS A 23 -2.50 -11.45 2.89
C LYS A 23 -1.63 -10.25 3.29
N ILE A 24 -1.82 -9.12 2.65
CA ILE A 24 -1.17 -7.87 3.03
C ILE A 24 -2.10 -7.07 3.93
N ARG A 25 -1.57 -6.48 5.00
CA ARG A 25 -2.26 -5.50 5.82
C ARG A 25 -1.60 -4.14 5.63
N LYS A 26 -2.37 -3.19 5.13
CA LYS A 26 -1.96 -1.78 5.01
C LYS A 26 -2.62 -0.99 6.13
N GLY A 27 -1.88 -0.10 6.76
CA GLY A 27 -2.37 0.84 7.76
C GLY A 27 -1.87 2.24 7.43
N LYS A 28 -2.68 3.25 7.70
CA LYS A 28 -2.30 4.65 7.60
C LYS A 28 -2.66 5.31 8.93
N ARG A 29 -1.73 6.05 9.49
CA ARG A 29 -1.91 6.88 10.68
C ARG A 29 -1.52 8.30 10.34
N ILE A 30 -2.32 9.25 10.79
CA ILE A 30 -2.08 10.69 10.60
C ILE A 30 -1.98 11.28 12.00
N SER A 31 -0.91 12.02 12.27
CA SER A 31 -0.68 12.69 13.55
C SER A 31 -0.42 14.17 13.30
N ALA A 32 -1.15 15.07 13.96
CA ALA A 32 -0.84 16.49 13.90
C ALA A 32 0.50 16.77 14.60
N MET A 33 1.33 17.61 13.99
CA MET A 33 2.62 18.03 14.53
C MET A 33 2.46 19.29 15.39
N ALA A 34 3.57 19.78 15.95
CA ALA A 34 3.55 20.97 16.81
C ALA A 34 3.18 22.27 16.09
N ALA A 35 3.34 22.33 14.76
CA ALA A 35 2.98 23.47 13.94
C ALA A 35 1.60 23.29 13.30
N GLU A 36 0.83 24.37 13.20
CA GLU A 36 -0.44 24.40 12.48
C GLU A 36 -0.20 24.08 10.99
N GLY A 37 -0.97 23.12 10.47
CA GLY A 37 -0.88 22.70 9.07
C GLY A 37 0.12 21.57 8.82
N GLU A 38 0.95 21.19 9.79
CA GLU A 38 1.90 20.08 9.66
C GLU A 38 1.32 18.78 10.21
N TYR A 39 1.41 17.71 9.43
CA TYR A 39 1.00 16.37 9.82
C TYR A 39 2.08 15.34 9.48
N GLU A 40 2.24 14.38 10.39
CA GLU A 40 3.05 13.19 10.17
C GLU A 40 2.16 12.04 9.73
N ILE A 41 2.45 11.49 8.56
CA ILE A 41 1.80 10.30 8.03
C ILE A 41 2.70 9.10 8.27
N VAL A 42 2.16 8.07 8.93
CA VAL A 42 2.82 6.78 9.12
C VAL A 42 2.03 5.71 8.40
N LEU A 43 2.60 5.19 7.32
CA LEU A 43 2.09 4.05 6.57
C LEU A 43 2.74 2.78 7.11
N ARG A 44 1.93 1.78 7.40
CA ARG A 44 2.38 0.46 7.86
C ARG A 44 1.98 -0.59 6.86
N LEU A 45 2.94 -1.35 6.37
CA LEU A 45 2.75 -2.47 5.46
C LEU A 45 3.19 -3.75 6.15
N LYS A 46 2.26 -4.68 6.38
CA LYS A 46 2.55 -5.98 7.00
C LYS A 46 2.20 -7.12 6.07
N ASN A 47 3.13 -8.04 5.89
CA ASN A 47 2.86 -9.34 5.29
C ASN A 47 2.25 -10.25 6.36
N ALA A 48 0.93 -10.43 6.30
CA ALA A 48 0.19 -11.36 7.14
C ALA A 48 0.01 -12.75 6.47
N GLY A 49 0.72 -13.00 5.38
CA GLY A 49 0.84 -14.30 4.74
C GLY A 49 1.99 -15.13 5.33
N GLU A 50 2.14 -16.33 4.78
CA GLU A 50 3.19 -17.30 5.18
C GLU A 50 4.32 -17.37 4.14
N SER A 51 4.18 -16.66 3.02
CA SER A 51 5.17 -16.57 1.94
C SER A 51 5.85 -15.21 1.96
N THR A 52 7.14 -15.16 1.63
CA THR A 52 7.84 -13.90 1.33
C THR A 52 7.24 -13.26 0.09
N LEU A 53 6.94 -11.97 0.17
CA LEU A 53 6.44 -11.18 -0.94
C LEU A 53 7.59 -10.39 -1.55
N THR A 54 7.59 -10.25 -2.87
CA THR A 54 8.57 -9.42 -3.58
C THR A 54 7.87 -8.38 -4.44
N ASN A 55 8.54 -7.26 -4.68
CA ASN A 55 8.00 -6.12 -5.44
C ASN A 55 6.64 -5.64 -4.92
N VAL A 56 6.53 -5.45 -3.60
CA VAL A 56 5.28 -4.99 -2.99
C VAL A 56 5.16 -3.49 -3.15
N GLU A 57 4.07 -3.04 -3.77
CA GLU A 57 3.80 -1.62 -3.94
C GLU A 57 2.95 -1.08 -2.78
N LEU A 58 3.51 -0.11 -2.07
CA LEU A 58 2.80 0.77 -1.16
C LEU A 58 2.51 2.07 -1.89
N ARG A 59 1.25 2.49 -1.89
CA ARG A 59 0.80 3.72 -2.56
C ARG A 59 0.01 4.56 -1.59
N ASP A 60 0.25 5.86 -1.58
CA ASP A 60 -0.55 6.83 -0.83
C ASP A 60 -0.86 8.05 -1.69
N VAL A 61 -2.02 8.67 -1.46
CA VAL A 61 -2.47 9.84 -2.21
C VAL A 61 -2.45 11.04 -1.29
N VAL A 62 -1.65 12.03 -1.68
CA VAL A 62 -1.57 13.35 -1.06
C VAL A 62 -2.50 14.30 -1.83
N PRO A 63 -3.51 14.91 -1.18
CA PRO A 63 -4.35 15.91 -1.84
C PRO A 63 -3.56 17.17 -2.19
N ASP A 64 -3.94 17.86 -3.27
CA ASP A 64 -3.30 19.11 -3.76
C ASP A 64 -3.10 20.21 -2.70
N ASN A 65 -3.96 20.24 -1.68
CA ASN A 65 -3.89 21.22 -0.60
C ASN A 65 -2.76 20.95 0.41
N PHE A 66 -1.97 19.91 0.18
CA PHE A 66 -0.88 19.47 1.05
C PHE A 66 0.38 19.25 0.21
N GLU A 67 1.48 19.87 0.61
CA GLU A 67 2.81 19.50 0.14
C GLU A 67 3.35 18.39 1.03
N TYR A 68 3.98 17.36 0.44
CA TYR A 68 4.68 16.33 1.20
C TYR A 68 6.17 16.66 1.30
N GLY A 69 6.78 16.29 2.41
CA GLY A 69 8.20 16.49 2.70
C GLY A 69 8.69 15.51 3.74
N GLU A 70 9.99 15.57 4.07
CA GLU A 70 10.65 14.70 5.06
C GLU A 70 10.13 13.25 5.07
N GLU A 71 10.53 12.48 4.06
CA GLU A 71 10.24 11.06 3.96
C GLU A 71 11.31 10.21 4.65
N SER A 72 10.89 9.21 5.44
CA SER A 72 11.78 8.24 6.09
C SER A 72 12.32 7.21 5.11
N MET A 73 11.67 7.08 3.95
CA MET A 73 12.01 6.15 2.88
C MET A 73 11.79 6.85 1.55
N GLU A 74 12.79 6.78 0.67
CA GLU A 74 12.72 7.37 -0.66
C GLU A 74 11.53 6.81 -1.45
N THR A 75 10.68 7.72 -1.89
CA THR A 75 9.61 7.48 -2.85
C THR A 75 10.20 6.93 -4.14
N SER A 76 9.71 5.79 -4.59
CA SER A 76 10.19 5.15 -5.81
C SER A 76 9.68 5.85 -7.05
N SER A 77 8.42 6.30 -7.01
CA SER A 77 7.79 7.10 -8.05
C SER A 77 6.72 8.02 -7.44
N VAL A 78 6.45 9.13 -8.14
CA VAL A 78 5.32 10.01 -7.86
C VAL A 78 4.48 10.12 -9.12
N ASP A 79 3.22 9.73 -9.03
CA ASP A 79 2.24 9.83 -10.11
C ASP A 79 1.28 10.98 -9.82
N SER A 80 1.05 11.85 -10.80
CA SER A 80 0.04 12.91 -10.68
C SER A 80 -1.32 12.40 -11.18
N LEU A 81 -2.28 12.24 -10.26
CA LEU A 81 -3.65 11.83 -10.57
C LEU A 81 -4.63 12.99 -10.32
N GLU A 82 -5.05 13.64 -11.41
CA GLU A 82 -6.13 14.64 -11.39
C GLU A 82 -5.92 15.78 -10.34
N GLY A 83 -4.69 16.28 -10.21
CA GLY A 83 -4.34 17.29 -9.19
C GLY A 83 -4.18 16.69 -7.79
N LYS A 84 -3.65 15.47 -7.69
CA LYS A 84 -3.24 14.83 -6.45
C LYS A 84 -1.94 14.10 -6.71
N ASP A 85 -1.01 14.19 -5.78
CA ASP A 85 0.25 13.46 -5.87
C ASP A 85 0.09 12.09 -5.23
N MET A 86 0.26 11.04 -6.04
CA MET A 86 0.30 9.66 -5.58
C MET A 86 1.75 9.25 -5.37
N LEU A 87 2.14 9.09 -4.11
CA LEU A 87 3.44 8.58 -3.72
C LEU A 87 3.43 7.06 -3.80
N VAL A 88 4.43 6.50 -4.47
CA VAL A 88 4.60 5.05 -4.65
C VAL A 88 5.95 4.64 -4.08
N TRP A 89 5.93 3.67 -3.17
CA TRP A 89 7.12 3.00 -2.63
C TRP A 89 7.11 1.53 -3.06
N VAL A 90 8.23 1.08 -3.62
CA VAL A 90 8.45 -0.30 -4.02
C VAL A 90 9.31 -0.99 -2.96
N ILE A 91 8.73 -2.00 -2.30
CA ILE A 91 9.42 -2.86 -1.36
C ILE A 91 9.90 -4.10 -2.12
N GLU A 92 11.21 -4.21 -2.33
CA GLU A 92 11.81 -5.30 -3.10
C GLU A 92 11.50 -6.69 -2.50
N GLU A 93 11.60 -6.81 -1.18
CA GLU A 93 11.32 -8.04 -0.43
C GLU A 93 10.63 -7.70 0.90
N LEU A 94 9.58 -8.45 1.23
CA LEU A 94 8.84 -8.36 2.49
C LEU A 94 8.59 -9.77 3.03
N GLY A 95 9.35 -10.16 4.05
CA GLY A 95 9.30 -11.49 4.65
C GLY A 95 7.93 -11.88 5.20
N ALA A 96 7.67 -13.17 5.37
CA ALA A 96 6.43 -13.65 6.00
C ALA A 96 6.33 -13.16 7.45
N GLY A 97 5.23 -12.49 7.80
CA GLY A 97 5.04 -11.87 9.12
C GLY A 97 5.72 -10.50 9.29
N GLU A 98 6.54 -10.08 8.33
CA GLU A 98 7.33 -8.85 8.39
C GLU A 98 6.44 -7.61 8.27
N THR A 99 6.90 -6.51 8.88
CA THR A 99 6.21 -5.22 8.87
C THR A 99 7.21 -4.12 8.56
N ILE A 100 6.88 -3.31 7.56
CA ILE A 100 7.61 -2.11 7.17
C ILE A 100 6.76 -0.89 7.52
N GLU A 101 7.41 0.16 7.98
CA GLU A 101 6.78 1.44 8.28
C GLU A 101 7.45 2.54 7.46
N VAL A 102 6.65 3.26 6.68
CA VAL A 102 7.07 4.42 5.89
C VAL A 102 6.43 5.64 6.53
N THR A 103 7.25 6.59 6.95
CA THR A 103 6.79 7.84 7.54
C THR A 103 7.14 8.99 6.61
N TYR A 104 6.22 9.93 6.42
CA TYR A 104 6.52 11.18 5.72
C TYR A 104 5.67 12.30 6.28
N LYS A 105 6.15 13.54 6.14
CA LYS A 105 5.43 14.72 6.59
C LYS A 105 4.61 15.31 5.46
N ILE A 106 3.48 15.91 5.80
CA ILE A 106 2.71 16.75 4.91
C ILE A 106 2.44 18.10 5.57
N THR A 107 2.47 19.16 4.77
CA THR A 107 2.26 20.53 5.19
C THR A 107 1.14 21.12 4.34
N GLY A 108 0.07 21.57 4.99
CA GLY A 108 -1.05 22.23 4.30
C GLY A 108 -0.64 23.60 3.76
N THR A 109 -0.87 23.86 2.48
CA THR A 109 -0.48 25.09 1.79
C THR A 109 -1.62 26.11 1.60
N GLY A 110 -2.76 25.91 2.26
CA GLY A 110 -3.97 26.75 2.08
C GLY A 110 -4.37 27.61 3.29
N GLU A 111 -4.96 28.78 3.01
CA GLU A 111 -5.55 29.73 3.98
C GLU A 111 -6.84 29.21 4.67
N ASP A 112 -7.34 28.04 4.26
CA ASP A 112 -8.53 27.36 4.82
C ASP A 112 -8.18 26.28 5.86
N TYR A 113 -6.96 26.31 6.41
CA TYR A 113 -6.61 25.45 7.55
C TYR A 113 -7.30 25.95 8.83
N LYS A 114 -8.56 25.55 9.05
CA LYS A 114 -9.22 25.76 10.34
C LYS A 114 -8.63 24.78 11.35
N ALA A 115 -7.61 25.23 12.09
CA ALA A 115 -7.11 24.58 13.30
C ALA A 115 -8.21 24.31 14.36
N SER A 116 -9.38 24.94 14.22
CA SER A 116 -10.57 24.65 15.04
C SER A 116 -11.18 23.25 14.83
N GLU A 117 -10.84 22.49 13.78
CA GLU A 117 -11.23 21.07 13.67
C GLU A 117 -10.22 20.10 14.29
N ALA A 118 -9.03 20.56 14.67
CA ALA A 118 -7.99 19.74 15.29
C ALA A 118 -8.09 19.68 16.83
N GLN A 119 -9.08 20.34 17.43
CA GLN A 119 -9.34 20.20 18.87
C GLN A 119 -10.46 19.18 19.10
N LEU A 120 -10.07 18.00 19.61
CA LEU A 120 -10.96 17.09 20.31
C LEU A 120 -11.62 17.89 21.45
N SER A 121 -12.88 18.29 21.29
CA SER A 121 -13.65 18.79 22.43
C SER A 121 -13.81 17.63 23.40
N VAL A 122 -13.26 17.79 24.59
CA VAL A 122 -13.68 17.01 25.76
C VAL A 122 -15.11 17.39 26.14
#